data_AF-A0A2T0SIE5-F1
#
_entry.id   AF-A0A2T0SIE5-F1
#
_cell.length_a   1.000
_cell.length_b   1.000
_cell.length_c   1.000
_cell.angle_alpha   90.00
_cell.angle_beta   90.00
_cell.angle_gamma   90.00
#
_symmetry.space_group_name_H-M   'P 1'
#
loop_
_entity.id
_entity.type
_entity.pdbx_description
1 polymer ?
#
loop_
_entity_poly.entity_id
_entity_poly.type
_entity_poly.pdbx_seq_one_letter_code
_entity_poly.pdbx_strand_id
1 'polypeptide(L)'
;MNVLATLSPLVALVGVWVGGRLALRTQRASWDRADQQHWRDTRQAAYTEFLGSLRDYRSYIGRTTTRIGVRKHADGRRLMPEFEPSGSEHMQRLDAAFAQLQLVSPDQATVEAARFAARVSRRTAVAKGLNDTAAIPYEFDVQFWDAQLAFVNAVRSEFGLPPVSNDGHHDTQEIDRVMLARFDKA
;
A
#
# COMPACT_ATOMS: atom_id res chain seq x y z
N MET A 1 -46.77 -1.05 -60.33
CA MET A 1 -45.36 -0.78 -59.99
C MET A 1 -45.26 -0.67 -58.48
N ASN A 2 -44.74 -1.71 -57.82
CA ASN A 2 -44.76 -1.86 -56.36
C ASN A 2 -43.65 -1.04 -55.70
N VAL A 3 -43.92 0.23 -55.42
CA VAL A 3 -43.03 1.14 -54.66
C VAL A 3 -42.73 0.62 -53.24
N LEU A 4 -43.61 -0.24 -52.70
CA LEU A 4 -43.42 -0.90 -51.41
C LEU A 4 -42.28 -1.94 -51.37
N ALA A 5 -41.91 -2.54 -52.51
CA ALA A 5 -40.90 -3.61 -52.56
C ALA A 5 -39.45 -3.08 -52.49
N THR A 6 -39.21 -1.83 -52.89
CA THR A 6 -37.87 -1.21 -52.88
C THR A 6 -37.55 -0.44 -51.60
N LEU A 7 -38.55 -0.10 -50.78
CA LEU A 7 -38.37 0.59 -49.49
C LEU A 7 -37.85 -0.35 -48.38
N SER A 8 -38.20 -1.64 -48.42
CA SER A 8 -37.80 -2.64 -47.43
C SER A 8 -36.28 -2.78 -47.21
N PRO A 9 -35.43 -2.90 -48.26
CA PRO A 9 -33.98 -3.03 -48.06
C PRO A 9 -33.33 -1.78 -47.49
N LEU A 10 -33.86 -0.59 -47.81
CA LEU A 10 -33.35 0.69 -47.30
C LEU A 10 -33.62 0.83 -45.80
N VAL A 11 -34.81 0.45 -45.35
CA VAL A 11 -35.17 0.41 -43.91
C VAL A 11 -34.32 -0.61 -43.16
N ALA A 12 -34.05 -1.78 -43.75
CA ALA A 12 -33.18 -2.80 -43.18
C ALA A 12 -31.73 -2.29 -43.01
N LEU A 13 -31.18 -1.59 -44.01
CA LEU A 13 -29.84 -1.00 -43.94
C LEU A 13 -29.73 0.08 -42.85
N VAL A 14 -30.76 0.92 -42.71
CA VAL A 14 -30.81 1.92 -41.62
C VAL A 14 -30.88 1.23 -40.25
N GLY A 15 -31.69 0.18 -40.12
CA GLY A 15 -31.77 -0.63 -38.89
C GLY A 15 -30.42 -1.23 -38.49
N VAL A 16 -29.70 -1.82 -39.44
CA VAL A 16 -28.35 -2.38 -39.22
C VAL A 16 -27.35 -1.29 -38.85
N TRP A 17 -27.38 -0.15 -39.52
CA TRP A 17 -26.47 0.96 -39.23
C TRP A 17 -26.69 1.55 -37.83
N VAL A 18 -27.95 1.78 -37.46
CA VAL A 18 -28.32 2.26 -36.11
C VAL A 18 -27.95 1.22 -35.05
N GLY A 19 -28.26 -0.06 -35.29
CA GLY A 19 -27.91 -1.17 -34.40
C GLY A 19 -26.39 -1.29 -34.18
N GLY A 20 -25.60 -1.20 -35.25
CA GLY A 20 -24.14 -1.23 -35.19
C GLY A 20 -23.56 -0.03 -34.42
N ARG A 21 -24.09 1.18 -34.63
CA ARG A 21 -23.65 2.37 -33.90
C ARG A 21 -23.99 2.30 -32.42
N LEU A 22 -25.14 1.75 -32.07
CA LEU A 22 -25.56 1.55 -30.68
C LEU A 22 -24.67 0.50 -30.00
N ALA A 23 -24.42 -0.63 -30.67
CA ALA A 23 -23.56 -1.70 -30.18
C ALA A 23 -22.12 -1.22 -29.90
N LEU A 24 -21.55 -0.42 -30.81
CA LEU A 24 -20.21 0.16 -30.61
C LEU A 24 -20.15 1.11 -29.41
N ARG A 25 -21.21 1.89 -29.16
CA ARG A 25 -21.28 2.77 -27.98
C ARG A 25 -21.37 1.97 -26.69
N THR A 26 -22.21 0.94 -26.65
CA THR A 26 -22.35 0.09 -25.46
C THR A 26 -21.08 -0.72 -25.19
N GLN A 27 -20.40 -1.21 -26.23
CA GLN A 27 -19.12 -1.92 -26.11
C GLN A 27 -18.04 -1.00 -25.53
N ARG A 28 -17.90 0.22 -26.03
CA ARG A 28 -16.93 1.20 -25.47
C ARG A 28 -17.22 1.50 -24.00
N ALA A 29 -18.47 1.79 -23.66
CA ALA A 29 -18.85 2.04 -22.26
C ALA A 29 -18.65 0.83 -21.34
N SER A 30 -18.71 -0.40 -21.86
CA SER A 30 -18.35 -1.60 -21.09
C SER A 30 -16.83 -1.76 -20.93
N TRP A 31 -16.06 -1.44 -21.96
CA TRP A 31 -14.60 -1.52 -21.94
C TRP A 31 -14.01 -0.48 -20.99
N ASP A 32 -14.50 0.75 -21.03
CA ASP A 32 -14.03 1.82 -20.14
C ASP A 32 -14.28 1.46 -18.67
N ARG A 33 -15.45 0.85 -18.36
CA ARG A 33 -15.76 0.38 -17.00
C ARG A 33 -14.89 -0.79 -16.58
N ALA A 34 -14.65 -1.75 -17.48
CA ALA A 34 -13.80 -2.91 -17.21
C ALA A 34 -12.34 -2.49 -16.98
N ASP A 35 -11.84 -1.54 -17.78
CA ASP A 35 -10.49 -1.00 -17.63
C ASP A 35 -10.35 -0.22 -16.31
N GLN A 36 -11.31 0.64 -15.97
CA GLN A 36 -11.33 1.35 -14.69
C GLN A 36 -11.33 0.38 -13.50
N GLN A 37 -12.14 -0.68 -13.56
CA GLN A 37 -12.18 -1.70 -12.52
C GLN A 37 -10.85 -2.46 -12.44
N HIS A 38 -10.29 -2.86 -13.58
CA HIS A 38 -9.01 -3.56 -13.64
C HIS A 38 -7.87 -2.74 -13.01
N TRP A 39 -7.80 -1.44 -13.30
CA TRP A 39 -6.83 -0.55 -12.68
C TRP A 39 -7.09 -0.37 -11.19
N ARG A 40 -8.35 -0.26 -10.77
CA ARG A 40 -8.72 -0.17 -9.35
C ARG A 40 -8.25 -1.40 -8.57
N ASP A 41 -8.49 -2.60 -9.11
CA ASP A 41 -8.10 -3.87 -8.51
C ASP A 41 -6.59 -4.04 -8.47
N THR A 42 -5.90 -3.67 -9.57
CA THR A 42 -4.43 -3.69 -9.65
C THR A 42 -3.78 -2.80 -8.59
N ARG A 43 -4.32 -1.59 -8.37
CA ARG A 43 -3.86 -0.68 -7.31
C ARG A 43 -4.13 -1.25 -5.93
N GLN A 44 -5.33 -1.77 -5.68
CA GLN A 44 -5.66 -2.38 -4.40
C GLN A 44 -4.72 -3.55 -4.07
N ALA A 45 -4.40 -4.40 -5.04
CA ALA A 45 -3.45 -5.50 -4.86
C ALA A 45 -2.04 -4.98 -4.50
N ALA A 46 -1.52 -4.00 -5.24
CA ALA A 46 -0.19 -3.42 -4.97
C ALA A 46 -0.10 -2.73 -3.60
N TYR A 47 -1.15 -2.00 -3.19
CA TYR A 47 -1.18 -1.35 -1.88
C TYR A 47 -1.24 -2.36 -0.73
N THR A 48 -2.00 -3.44 -0.93
CA THR A 48 -2.09 -4.53 0.06
C THR A 48 -0.75 -5.27 0.18
N GLU A 49 -0.09 -5.54 -0.94
CA GLU A 49 1.23 -6.19 -0.99
C GLU A 49 2.29 -5.34 -0.28
N PHE A 50 2.31 -4.03 -0.52
CA PHE A 50 3.21 -3.12 0.17
C PHE A 50 2.95 -3.09 1.67
N LEU A 51 1.69 -3.01 2.09
CA LEU A 51 1.33 -3.01 3.51
C LEU A 51 1.69 -4.34 4.20
N GLY A 52 1.48 -5.47 3.52
CA GLY A 52 1.88 -6.80 3.98
C GLY A 52 3.40 -6.89 4.16
N SER A 53 4.16 -6.56 3.11
CA SER A 53 5.63 -6.55 3.16
C SER A 53 6.19 -5.61 4.22
N LEU A 54 5.57 -4.45 4.44
CA LEU A 54 5.97 -3.49 5.47
C LEU A 54 5.80 -4.07 6.88
N ARG A 55 4.67 -4.76 7.13
CA ARG A 55 4.38 -5.41 8.42
C ARG A 55 5.25 -6.63 8.66
N ASP A 56 5.51 -7.42 7.63
CA ASP A 56 6.42 -8.56 7.70
C ASP A 56 7.83 -8.12 8.07
N TYR A 57 8.32 -7.06 7.41
CA TYR A 57 9.61 -6.46 7.72
C TYR A 57 9.65 -5.91 9.16
N ARG A 58 8.61 -5.18 9.61
CA ARG A 58 8.50 -4.71 11.01
C ARG A 58 8.50 -5.87 12.01
N SER A 59 7.81 -6.95 11.69
CA SER A 59 7.74 -8.15 12.53
C SER A 59 9.10 -8.82 12.65
N TYR A 60 9.84 -8.93 11.54
CA TYR A 60 11.21 -9.44 11.53
C TYR A 60 12.16 -8.60 12.40
N ILE A 61 12.12 -7.27 12.26
CA ILE A 61 12.91 -6.34 13.09
C ILE A 61 12.52 -6.45 14.55
N GLY A 62 11.24 -6.66 14.85
CA GLY A 62 10.72 -6.75 16.23
C GLY A 62 11.18 -7.98 17.00
N ARG A 63 11.66 -9.04 16.35
CA ARG A 63 12.08 -10.27 17.04
C ARG A 63 13.31 -10.03 17.90
N THR A 64 13.28 -10.49 19.14
CA THR A 64 14.39 -10.36 20.10
C THR A 64 15.67 -11.08 19.64
N THR A 65 15.53 -12.12 18.83
CA THR A 65 16.64 -12.92 18.30
C THR A 65 17.30 -12.32 17.05
N THR A 66 16.69 -11.33 16.42
CA THR A 66 17.23 -10.70 15.21
C THR A 66 18.37 -9.77 15.57
N ARG A 67 19.58 -10.10 15.09
CA ARG A 67 20.76 -9.22 15.13
C ARG A 67 20.81 -8.37 13.86
N ILE A 68 20.98 -7.07 14.03
CA ILE A 68 21.02 -6.09 12.92
C ILE A 68 22.34 -5.34 13.02
N GLY A 69 23.22 -5.54 12.03
CA GLY A 69 24.40 -4.71 11.87
C GLY A 69 24.04 -3.31 11.37
N VAL A 70 24.94 -2.35 11.52
CA VAL A 70 24.74 -1.00 10.99
C VAL A 70 25.98 -0.58 10.22
N ARG A 71 25.77 -0.20 8.96
CA ARG A 71 26.84 0.27 8.06
C ARG A 71 26.53 1.67 7.52
N LYS A 72 27.58 2.40 7.15
CA LYS A 72 27.41 3.67 6.42
C LYS A 72 26.98 3.38 4.99
N HIS A 73 26.01 4.14 4.50
CA HIS A 73 25.64 4.20 3.09
C HIS A 73 26.84 4.73 2.27
N ALA A 74 26.90 4.42 0.97
CA ALA A 74 27.99 4.82 0.09
C ALA A 74 28.19 6.35 -0.01
N ASP A 75 27.15 7.13 0.27
CA ASP A 75 27.19 8.59 0.33
C ASP A 75 27.82 9.15 1.62
N GLY A 76 28.13 8.29 2.59
CA GLY A 76 28.70 8.65 3.90
C GLY A 76 27.76 9.43 4.82
N ARG A 77 26.54 9.76 4.38
CA ARG A 77 25.61 10.65 5.09
C ARG A 77 24.47 9.92 5.77
N ARG A 78 24.25 8.65 5.42
CA ARG A 78 23.15 7.84 5.94
C ARG A 78 23.68 6.54 6.54
N LEU A 79 22.98 6.03 7.54
CA LEU A 79 23.17 4.70 8.05
C LEU A 79 22.17 3.75 7.38
N MET A 80 22.62 2.53 7.13
CA MET A 80 21.80 1.44 6.62
C MET A 80 21.87 0.25 7.58
N PRO A 81 20.75 -0.47 7.75
CA PRO A 81 20.80 -1.74 8.43
C PRO A 81 21.53 -2.76 7.55
N GLU A 82 22.28 -3.63 8.19
CA GLU A 82 22.92 -4.80 7.59
C GLU A 82 22.28 -6.04 8.20
N PHE A 83 21.75 -6.89 7.32
CA PHE A 83 21.00 -8.07 7.71
C PHE A 83 21.74 -9.33 7.30
N GLU A 84 21.57 -10.40 8.06
CA GLU A 84 21.84 -11.75 7.60
C GLU A 84 20.97 -12.10 6.36
N PRO A 85 21.29 -13.16 5.59
CA PRO A 85 20.58 -13.48 4.36
C PRO A 85 19.05 -13.56 4.52
N SER A 86 18.56 -14.08 5.65
CA SER A 86 17.13 -14.16 5.97
C SER A 86 16.46 -12.79 6.15
N GLY A 87 17.15 -11.80 6.72
CA GLY A 87 16.63 -10.43 6.88
C GLY A 87 16.69 -9.62 5.60
N SER A 88 17.66 -9.92 4.74
CA SER A 88 17.79 -9.28 3.42
C SER A 88 16.58 -9.58 2.54
N GLU A 89 15.98 -10.76 2.65
CA GLU A 89 14.79 -11.14 1.90
C GLU A 89 13.58 -10.26 2.25
N HIS A 90 13.32 -10.01 3.54
CA HIS A 90 12.23 -9.14 3.97
C HIS A 90 12.40 -7.70 3.45
N MET A 91 13.64 -7.19 3.45
CA MET A 91 13.94 -5.86 2.91
C MET A 91 13.72 -5.82 1.40
N GLN A 92 14.18 -6.83 0.67
CA GLN A 92 14.01 -6.92 -0.78
C GLN A 92 12.54 -7.01 -1.20
N ARG A 93 11.72 -7.78 -0.47
CA ARG A 93 10.28 -7.86 -0.73
C ARG A 93 9.58 -6.51 -0.50
N LEU A 94 9.93 -5.81 0.58
CA LEU A 94 9.42 -4.45 0.83
C LEU A 94 9.80 -3.49 -0.32
N ASP A 95 11.04 -3.56 -0.79
CA ASP A 95 11.52 -2.71 -1.88
C ASP A 95 10.82 -3.03 -3.22
N ALA A 96 10.60 -4.31 -3.50
CA ALA A 96 9.86 -4.76 -4.67
C ALA A 96 8.39 -4.31 -4.63
N ALA A 97 7.71 -4.48 -3.49
CA ALA A 97 6.33 -4.06 -3.31
C ALA A 97 6.19 -2.53 -3.42
N PHE A 98 7.17 -1.77 -2.89
CA PHE A 98 7.20 -0.32 -3.05
C PHE A 98 7.38 0.11 -4.52
N ALA A 99 8.25 -0.57 -5.26
CA ALA A 99 8.43 -0.30 -6.69
C ALA A 99 7.16 -0.59 -7.48
N GLN A 100 6.46 -1.69 -7.19
CA GLN A 100 5.18 -2.01 -7.82
C GLN A 100 4.13 -0.94 -7.52
N LEU A 101 4.03 -0.49 -6.27
CA LEU A 101 3.14 0.60 -5.86
C LEU A 101 3.41 1.88 -6.66
N GLN A 102 4.68 2.26 -6.85
CA GLN A 102 5.05 3.45 -7.63
C GLN A 102 4.60 3.39 -9.09
N LEU A 103 4.54 2.19 -9.67
CA LEU A 103 4.15 2.02 -11.07
C LEU A 103 2.64 2.15 -11.29
N VAL A 104 1.84 1.81 -10.29
CA VAL A 104 0.38 1.73 -10.42
C VAL A 104 -0.36 2.90 -9.75
N SER A 105 0.28 3.58 -8.80
CA SER A 105 -0.34 4.67 -8.04
C SER A 105 -0.47 5.95 -8.89
N PRO A 106 -1.68 6.51 -9.07
CA PRO A 106 -1.91 7.75 -9.78
C PRO A 106 -1.66 8.97 -8.89
N ASP A 107 -1.74 8.80 -7.57
CA ASP A 107 -1.58 9.89 -6.61
C ASP A 107 -0.15 9.94 -6.04
N GLN A 108 0.46 11.12 -6.14
CA GLN A 108 1.77 11.39 -5.57
C GLN A 108 1.75 11.32 -4.04
N ALA A 109 0.64 11.72 -3.39
CA ALA A 109 0.51 11.67 -1.94
C ALA A 109 0.59 10.24 -1.40
N THR A 110 -0.05 9.28 -2.09
CA THR A 110 0.04 7.84 -1.77
C THR A 110 1.49 7.34 -1.86
N VAL A 111 2.19 7.69 -2.93
CA VAL A 111 3.60 7.31 -3.13
C VAL A 111 4.53 7.91 -2.08
N GLU A 112 4.32 9.18 -1.72
CA GLU A 112 5.12 9.87 -0.70
C GLU A 112 4.89 9.29 0.69
N ALA A 113 3.65 8.96 1.04
CA ALA A 113 3.31 8.30 2.29
C ALA A 113 3.94 6.90 2.37
N ALA A 114 3.88 6.11 1.28
CA ALA A 114 4.57 4.82 1.19
C ALA A 114 6.09 4.97 1.34
N ARG A 115 6.70 5.96 0.68
CA ARG A 115 8.14 6.26 0.80
C ARG A 115 8.49 6.64 2.23
N PHE A 116 7.64 7.40 2.90
CA PHE A 116 7.84 7.77 4.30
C PHE A 116 7.79 6.55 5.21
N ALA A 117 6.76 5.70 5.08
CA ALA A 117 6.65 4.45 5.83
C ALA A 117 7.86 3.52 5.66
N ALA A 118 8.33 3.32 4.42
CA ALA A 118 9.53 2.52 4.15
C ALA A 118 10.81 3.15 4.72
N ARG A 119 10.91 4.48 4.76
CA ARG A 119 12.06 5.16 5.39
C ARG A 119 12.05 5.01 6.90
N VAL A 120 10.88 5.16 7.53
CA VAL A 120 10.74 5.00 8.98
C VAL A 120 11.05 3.56 9.38
N SER A 121 10.53 2.55 8.66
CA SER A 121 10.82 1.14 8.97
C SER A 121 12.32 0.81 8.91
N ARG A 122 13.05 1.34 7.92
CA ARG A 122 14.52 1.19 7.84
C ARG A 122 15.23 1.90 8.99
N ARG A 123 14.75 3.09 9.39
CA ARG A 123 15.30 3.81 10.56
C ARG A 123 15.06 3.05 11.85
N THR A 124 13.91 2.41 12.00
CA THR A 124 13.61 1.52 13.12
C THR A 124 14.60 0.35 13.21
N ALA A 125 14.95 -0.25 12.07
CA ALA A 125 16.00 -1.28 12.02
C ALA A 125 17.37 -0.75 12.43
N VAL A 126 17.77 0.42 11.93
CA VAL A 126 19.04 1.07 12.30
C VAL A 126 19.06 1.40 13.79
N ALA A 127 17.97 1.95 14.33
CA ALA A 127 17.87 2.29 15.75
C ALA A 127 18.02 1.05 16.62
N LYS A 128 17.41 -0.08 16.24
CA LYS A 128 17.62 -1.36 16.94
C LYS A 128 19.08 -1.81 16.86
N GLY A 129 19.68 -1.77 15.67
CA GLY A 129 21.08 -2.19 15.49
C GLY A 129 22.10 -1.31 16.24
N LEU A 130 21.86 0.00 16.35
CA LEU A 130 22.75 0.92 17.07
C LEU A 130 22.71 0.75 18.58
N ASN A 131 21.55 0.40 19.14
CA ASN A 131 21.38 0.25 20.58
C ASN A 131 21.77 -1.16 21.06
N ASP A 132 22.06 -2.09 20.14
CA ASP A 132 22.22 -3.54 20.41
C ASP A 132 21.10 -4.09 21.32
N THR A 133 19.91 -3.49 21.22
CA THR A 133 18.79 -3.80 22.08
C THR A 133 17.96 -4.93 21.51
N ALA A 134 17.51 -5.83 22.38
CA ALA A 134 16.48 -6.80 22.04
C ALA A 134 15.18 -6.11 21.58
N ALA A 135 14.91 -4.92 22.13
CA ALA A 135 13.72 -4.11 21.88
C ALA A 135 13.99 -2.92 20.93
N ILE A 136 12.93 -2.48 20.26
CA ILE A 136 12.93 -1.26 19.45
C ILE A 136 12.62 -0.08 20.38
N PRO A 137 13.36 1.05 20.31
CA PRO A 137 13.03 2.22 21.13
C PRO A 137 11.63 2.76 20.79
N TYR A 138 10.87 3.13 21.82
CA TYR A 138 9.45 3.47 21.71
C TYR A 138 9.16 4.57 20.68
N GLU A 139 10.00 5.62 20.59
CA GLU A 139 9.77 6.69 19.62
C GLU A 139 9.80 6.21 18.15
N PHE A 140 10.59 5.17 17.84
CA PHE A 140 10.66 4.61 16.49
C PHE A 140 9.51 3.65 16.20
N ASP A 141 8.90 3.08 17.24
CA ASP A 141 7.72 2.25 17.09
C ASP A 141 6.47 3.09 16.81
N VAL A 142 6.25 4.16 17.60
CA VAL A 142 5.16 5.11 17.36
C VAL A 142 5.27 5.74 15.97
N GLN A 143 6.46 6.20 15.58
CA GLN A 143 6.68 6.76 14.24
C GLN A 143 6.35 5.75 13.12
N PHE A 144 6.64 4.45 13.34
CA PHE A 144 6.32 3.42 12.36
C PHE A 144 4.81 3.29 12.17
N TRP A 145 4.05 3.21 13.27
CA TRP A 145 2.59 3.08 13.21
C TRP A 145 1.92 4.33 12.65
N ASP A 146 2.39 5.52 13.02
CA ASP A 146 1.92 6.79 12.45
C ASP A 146 2.17 6.85 10.93
N ALA A 147 3.36 6.43 10.48
CA ALA A 147 3.68 6.39 9.06
C ALA A 147 2.82 5.36 8.29
N GLN A 148 2.55 4.20 8.90
CA GLN A 148 1.64 3.20 8.32
C GLN A 148 0.21 3.77 8.22
N LEU A 149 -0.28 4.44 9.26
CA LEU A 149 -1.61 5.05 9.27
C LEU A 149 -1.71 6.17 8.22
N ALA A 150 -0.69 7.01 8.09
CA ALA A 150 -0.63 8.05 7.06
C ALA A 150 -0.72 7.44 5.66
N PHE A 151 -0.02 6.34 5.40
CA PHE A 151 -0.13 5.60 4.14
C PHE A 151 -1.55 5.04 3.91
N VAL A 152 -2.14 4.39 4.92
CA VAL A 152 -3.51 3.88 4.83
C VAL A 152 -4.50 4.99 4.53
N ASN A 153 -4.36 6.15 5.17
CA ASN A 153 -5.23 7.30 4.95
C ASN A 153 -5.05 7.92 3.56
N ALA A 154 -3.83 7.95 3.01
CA ALA A 154 -3.60 8.37 1.62
C ALA A 154 -4.29 7.42 0.62
N VAL A 155 -4.13 6.10 0.80
CA VAL A 155 -4.81 5.09 -0.03
C VAL A 155 -6.34 5.22 0.07
N ARG A 156 -6.88 5.45 1.27
CA ARG A 156 -8.32 5.64 1.47
C ARG A 156 -8.82 6.88 0.76
N SER A 157 -8.09 7.99 0.84
CA SER A 157 -8.39 9.21 0.09
C SER A 157 -8.45 8.96 -1.41
N GLU A 158 -7.50 8.22 -1.96
CA GLU A 158 -7.48 7.85 -3.39
C GLU A 158 -8.72 7.04 -3.81
N PHE A 159 -9.23 6.19 -2.93
CA PHE A 159 -10.46 5.42 -3.17
C PHE A 159 -11.76 6.16 -2.81
N GLY A 160 -11.68 7.42 -2.37
CA GLY A 160 -12.84 8.23 -1.95
C GLY A 160 -13.43 7.79 -0.61
N LEU A 161 -12.61 7.19 0.26
CA LEU A 161 -13.01 6.68 1.58
C LEU A 161 -12.58 7.67 2.68
N PRO A 162 -13.36 7.80 3.77
CA PRO A 162 -13.02 8.69 4.89
C PRO A 162 -11.76 8.20 5.63
N PRO A 163 -10.95 9.07 6.25
CA PRO A 163 -9.76 8.65 6.99
C PRO A 163 -10.10 7.78 8.20
N VAL A 164 -9.14 6.94 8.62
CA VAL A 164 -9.16 6.25 9.91
C VAL A 164 -8.52 7.16 10.95
N SER A 165 -9.19 7.35 12.08
CA SER A 165 -8.68 8.15 13.20
C SER A 165 -7.64 7.39 14.03
N ASN A 166 -6.71 8.12 14.65
CA ASN A 166 -5.64 7.54 15.48
C ASN A 166 -6.02 7.47 16.98
N ASP A 167 -7.32 7.52 17.27
CA ASP A 167 -7.84 7.65 18.65
C ASP A 167 -7.41 6.49 19.55
N GLY A 168 -7.01 5.36 18.95
CA GLY A 168 -6.53 4.17 19.65
C GLY A 168 -5.17 4.29 20.35
N HIS A 169 -4.28 5.24 20.00
CA HIS A 169 -2.99 5.40 20.68
C HIS A 169 -3.11 6.04 22.07
N HIS A 170 -4.15 6.85 22.32
CA HIS A 170 -4.44 7.38 23.65
C HIS A 170 -5.10 6.32 24.55
N ASP A 171 -5.93 5.45 23.99
CA ASP A 171 -6.64 4.39 24.71
C ASP A 171 -5.70 3.22 25.10
N THR A 172 -4.67 2.95 24.28
CA THR A 172 -3.69 1.89 24.59
C THR A 172 -2.79 2.22 25.77
N GLN A 173 -2.48 3.48 26.07
CA GLN A 173 -1.66 3.83 27.24
C GLN A 173 -2.37 3.51 28.56
N GLU A 174 -3.70 3.66 28.61
CA GLU A 174 -4.50 3.30 29.78
C GLU A 174 -4.59 1.78 29.92
N ILE A 175 -4.83 1.07 28.81
CA ILE A 175 -4.84 -0.40 28.77
C ILE A 175 -3.47 -0.98 29.18
N ASP A 176 -2.37 -0.45 28.66
CA ASP A 176 -1.01 -0.90 28.96
C ASP A 176 -0.64 -0.61 30.41
N ARG A 177 -1.04 0.53 30.96
CA ARG A 177 -0.89 0.82 32.40
C ARG A 177 -1.61 -0.23 33.24
N VAL A 178 -2.83 -0.62 32.86
CA VAL A 178 -3.60 -1.66 33.56
C VAL A 178 -2.95 -3.03 33.42
N MET A 179 -2.43 -3.37 32.23
CA MET A 179 -1.75 -4.65 31.99
C MET A 179 -0.43 -4.75 32.75
N LEU A 180 0.40 -3.71 32.75
CA LEU A 180 1.66 -3.67 33.50
C LEU A 180 1.42 -3.78 35.01
N ALA A 181 0.42 -3.06 35.53
CA ALA A 181 0.04 -3.16 36.94
C ALA A 181 -0.47 -4.55 37.37
N ARG A 182 -0.93 -5.37 36.41
CA ARG A 182 -1.29 -6.79 36.65
C ARG A 182 -0.08 -7.70 36.51
N PHE A 183 0.82 -7.42 35.59
CA PHE A 183 2.05 -8.19 35.41
C PHE A 183 2.98 -8.08 36.62
N ASP A 184 3.14 -6.89 37.20
CA ASP A 184 4.00 -6.67 38.38
C ASP A 184 3.46 -7.31 39.68
N LYS A 185 2.21 -7.81 39.67
CA LYS A 185 1.56 -8.46 40.82
C LYS A 185 1.56 -9.99 40.73
N ALA A 186 2.03 -10.56 39.62
CA ALA A 186 2.10 -12.01 39.39
C ALA A 186 3.52 -12.54 39.67
#